data_AF-A0A9P4JW95-F1
#
_entry.id   AF-A0A9P4JW95-F1
#
_cell.length_a   1.000
_cell.length_b   1.000
_cell.length_c   1.000
_cell.angle_alpha   90.00
_cell.angle_beta   90.00
_cell.angle_gamma   90.00
#
_symmetry.space_group_name_H-M   'P 1'
#
loop_
_entity.id
_entity.type
_entity.pdbx_description
1 polymer ?
#
loop_
_entity_poly.entity_id
_entity_poly.type
_entity_poly.pdbx_seq_one_letter_code
_entity_poly.pdbx_strand_id
1 'polypeptide(L)'
;PARIPQESRKRKRSTIACNACRDRKTGCDSVRPVCAACQTRGSACEYITKDDKETRSMALRRENINLRECNAALEELVNYLRFLPEDSAQKILRTLRATSDPLAVVQHI
;
A
#
# COMPACT_ATOMS: atom_id res chain seq x y z
N PRO A 1 30.65 -4.75 42.50
CA PRO A 1 29.48 -5.24 41.72
C PRO A 1 29.90 -5.63 40.29
N ALA A 2 29.81 -6.92 39.97
CA ALA A 2 30.24 -7.48 38.68
C ALA A 2 29.24 -7.12 37.56
N ARG A 3 29.75 -6.66 36.41
CA ARG A 3 28.94 -6.46 35.19
C ARG A 3 28.56 -7.83 34.64
N ILE A 4 27.26 -8.13 34.64
CA ILE A 4 26.71 -9.31 33.97
C ILE A 4 26.99 -9.15 32.45
N PRO A 5 27.65 -10.10 31.79
CA PRO A 5 27.79 -10.08 30.33
C PRO A 5 26.39 -10.24 29.73
N GLN A 6 25.85 -9.16 29.14
CA GLN A 6 24.67 -9.29 28.31
C GLN A 6 25.07 -10.08 27.07
N GLU A 7 24.69 -11.35 27.04
CA GLU A 7 24.67 -12.12 25.80
C GLU A 7 23.95 -11.29 24.76
N SER A 8 24.71 -10.83 23.76
CA SER A 8 24.15 -10.19 22.60
C SER A 8 23.29 -11.24 21.90
N ARG A 9 22.00 -11.31 22.25
CA ARG A 9 20.99 -12.04 21.48
C ARG A 9 21.20 -11.59 20.04
N LYS A 10 21.82 -12.46 19.23
CA LYS A 10 22.08 -12.18 17.81
C LYS A 10 20.75 -11.70 17.25
N ARG A 11 20.65 -10.40 16.98
CA ARG A 11 19.41 -9.80 16.47
C ARG A 11 19.09 -10.59 15.21
N LYS A 12 18.00 -11.36 15.22
CA LYS A 12 17.50 -12.01 14.01
C LYS A 12 17.44 -10.89 12.97
N ARG A 13 18.22 -11.00 11.90
CA ARG A 13 18.18 -10.01 10.83
C ARG A 13 16.75 -10.02 10.31
N SER A 14 16.03 -8.91 10.52
CA SER A 14 14.73 -8.70 9.92
C SER A 14 14.87 -8.83 8.40
N THR A 15 14.12 -9.73 7.79
CA THR A 15 13.99 -9.81 6.33
C THR A 15 13.19 -8.63 5.78
N ILE A 16 12.29 -8.05 6.59
CA ILE A 16 11.38 -6.97 6.21
C ILE A 16 11.48 -5.81 7.19
N ALA A 17 12.10 -4.71 6.76
CA ALA A 17 12.11 -3.45 7.52
C ALA A 17 10.98 -2.50 7.08
N CYS A 18 10.44 -1.73 8.03
CA CYS A 18 9.52 -0.62 7.76
C CYS A 18 10.20 0.49 6.94
N ASN A 19 9.40 1.37 6.34
CA ASN A 19 9.88 2.48 5.50
C ASN A 19 10.84 3.39 6.26
N ALA A 20 10.46 3.85 7.45
CA ALA A 20 11.28 4.75 8.25
C ALA A 20 12.67 4.15 8.62
N CYS A 21 12.74 2.85 8.92
CA CYS A 21 14.02 2.19 9.20
C CYS A 21 14.85 1.96 7.92
N ARG A 22 14.20 1.72 6.78
CA ARG A 22 14.87 1.61 5.47
C ARG A 22 15.50 2.94 5.06
N ASP A 23 14.73 4.02 5.13
CA ASP A 23 15.17 5.35 4.73
C ASP A 23 16.36 5.81 5.58
N ARG A 24 16.32 5.49 6.89
CA ARG A 24 17.40 5.78 7.83
C ARG A 24 18.55 4.77 7.80
N LYS A 25 18.42 3.68 7.05
CA LYS A 25 19.40 2.57 6.99
C LYS A 25 19.73 2.00 8.38
N THR A 26 18.73 1.89 9.26
CA THR A 26 18.87 1.37 10.62
C THR A 26 18.24 -0.01 10.78
N GLY A 27 18.68 -0.76 11.80
CA GLY A 27 18.07 -2.05 12.13
C GLY A 27 16.58 -1.92 12.48
N CYS A 28 15.76 -2.78 11.90
CA CYS A 28 14.33 -2.94 12.19
C CYS A 28 14.13 -4.29 12.89
N ASP A 29 13.21 -4.36 13.85
CA ASP A 29 12.82 -5.63 14.50
C ASP A 29 11.58 -6.28 13.87
N SER A 30 11.03 -5.66 12.81
CA SER A 30 9.84 -6.11 12.06
C SER A 30 8.56 -6.21 12.87
N VAL A 31 8.55 -5.71 14.12
CA VAL A 31 7.33 -5.70 14.94
C VAL A 31 6.30 -4.78 14.30
N ARG A 32 5.05 -5.26 14.30
CA ARG A 32 3.86 -4.56 13.81
C ARG A 32 2.90 -4.33 15.00
N PRO A 33 2.16 -3.21 15.05
CA PRO A 33 2.06 -2.16 14.03
C PRO A 33 3.27 -1.21 14.01
N VAL A 34 3.98 -1.05 15.13
CA VAL A 34 5.12 -0.14 15.25
C VAL A 34 6.36 -0.91 15.71
N CYS A 35 7.48 -0.75 15.00
CA CYS A 35 8.76 -1.37 15.33
C CYS A 35 9.41 -0.64 16.53
N ALA A 36 10.20 -1.31 17.37
CA ALA A 36 10.75 -0.67 18.58
C ALA A 36 11.58 0.58 18.27
N ALA A 37 12.34 0.55 17.17
CA ALA A 37 13.13 1.69 16.72
C ALA A 37 12.28 2.91 16.36
N CYS A 38 11.11 2.70 15.73
CA CYS A 38 10.18 3.78 15.41
C CYS A 38 9.41 4.26 16.63
N GLN A 39 9.04 3.35 17.54
CA GLN A 39 8.38 3.69 18.80
C GLN A 39 9.26 4.63 19.63
N THR A 40 10.55 4.30 19.81
CA THR A 40 11.50 5.15 20.54
C THR A 40 11.69 6.53 19.88
N ARG A 41 11.63 6.59 18.55
CA ARG A 41 11.81 7.84 17.79
C ARG A 41 10.54 8.67 17.65
N GLY A 42 9.38 8.10 17.96
CA GLY A 42 8.08 8.72 17.65
C GLY A 42 7.84 8.93 16.15
N SER A 43 8.44 8.11 15.27
CA SER A 43 8.26 8.26 13.83
C SER A 43 7.16 7.37 13.27
N ALA A 44 6.49 7.83 12.21
CA ALA A 44 5.53 7.01 11.46
C ALA A 44 6.17 5.69 11.01
N CYS A 45 5.59 4.57 11.44
CA CYS A 45 6.09 3.23 11.17
C CYS A 45 5.18 2.53 10.18
N GLU A 46 5.50 2.68 8.91
CA GLU A 46 4.69 2.12 7.82
C GLU A 46 5.42 0.97 7.14
N TYR A 47 4.68 -0.11 6.90
CA TYR A 47 5.15 -1.26 6.14
C TYR A 47 4.34 -1.35 4.85
N ILE A 48 5.03 -1.40 3.71
CA ILE A 48 4.38 -1.57 2.40
C ILE A 48 3.91 -3.01 2.19
N THR A 49 4.48 -3.96 2.94
CA THR A 49 4.12 -5.37 2.89
C THR A 49 3.00 -5.67 3.87
N LYS A 50 2.09 -6.57 3.48
CA LYS A 50 0.94 -6.98 4.30
C LYS A 50 1.38 -7.77 5.54
N ASP A 51 2.36 -8.65 5.38
CA ASP A 51 2.83 -9.55 6.43
C ASP A 51 4.38 -9.66 6.43
N ASP A 52 4.89 -10.66 7.16
CA ASP A 52 6.30 -10.98 7.30
C ASP A 52 6.85 -11.93 6.20
N LYS A 53 5.98 -12.37 5.27
CA LYS A 53 6.31 -13.26 4.15
C LYS A 53 6.38 -12.51 2.82
N GLU A 54 5.56 -11.47 2.65
CA GLU A 54 5.55 -10.64 1.45
C GLU A 54 6.81 -9.76 1.40
N THR A 55 7.66 -9.97 0.40
CA THR A 55 8.81 -9.09 0.19
C THR A 55 8.36 -7.74 -0.38
N ARG A 56 9.21 -6.71 -0.26
CA ARG A 56 8.95 -5.40 -0.88
C ARG A 56 8.66 -5.51 -2.38
N SER A 57 9.42 -6.34 -3.10
CA SER A 57 9.22 -6.54 -4.54
C SER A 57 7.89 -7.20 -4.85
N MET A 58 7.41 -8.11 -3.99
CA MET A 58 6.06 -8.70 -4.12
C MET A 58 4.98 -7.64 -3.89
N ALA A 59 5.10 -6.84 -2.82
CA ALA A 59 4.14 -5.79 -2.52
C ALA A 59 4.06 -4.73 -3.63
N LEU A 60 5.20 -4.30 -4.18
CA LEU A 60 5.23 -3.37 -5.31
C LEU A 60 4.64 -3.97 -6.58
N ARG A 61 4.87 -5.26 -6.87
CA ARG A 61 4.24 -5.94 -8.01
C ARG A 61 2.73 -6.01 -7.85
N ARG A 62 2.23 -6.38 -6.66
CA ARG A 62 0.80 -6.39 -6.35
C ARG A 62 0.17 -5.03 -6.57
N GLU A 63 0.80 -3.97 -6.06
CA GLU A 63 0.32 -2.60 -6.24
C GLU A 63 0.35 -2.19 -7.73
N ASN A 64 1.40 -2.56 -8.46
CA ASN A 64 1.48 -2.25 -9.89
C ASN A 64 0.40 -2.96 -10.71
N ILE A 65 0.09 -4.22 -10.39
CA ILE A 65 -1.01 -4.96 -11.01
C ILE A 65 -2.34 -4.26 -10.72
N ASN A 66 -2.61 -3.95 -9.46
CA ASN A 66 -3.83 -3.23 -9.05
C ASN A 66 -3.98 -1.90 -9.79
N LEU A 67 -2.93 -1.06 -9.79
CA LEU A 67 -2.94 0.22 -10.51
C LEU A 67 -3.17 0.06 -12.01
N ARG A 68 -2.62 -0.99 -12.63
CA ARG A 68 -2.86 -1.28 -14.06
C ARG A 68 -4.29 -1.70 -14.32
N GLU A 69 -4.87 -2.54 -13.47
CA GLU A 69 -6.27 -2.96 -13.56
C GLU A 69 -7.22 -1.78 -13.38
N CYS A 70 -6.99 -0.93 -12.37
CA CYS A 70 -7.77 0.30 -12.17
C CYS A 70 -7.64 1.26 -13.36
N ASN A 71 -6.44 1.46 -13.89
CA ASN A 71 -6.24 2.33 -15.05
C ASN A 71 -6.97 1.78 -16.28
N ALA A 72 -6.89 0.47 -16.55
CA ALA A 72 -7.60 -0.15 -17.67
C ALA A 72 -9.13 0.04 -17.55
N ALA A 73 -9.70 -0.12 -16.35
CA ALA A 73 -11.12 0.13 -16.11
C ALA A 73 -11.53 1.60 -16.32
N LEU A 74 -10.68 2.55 -15.93
CA LEU A 74 -10.93 3.98 -16.17
C LEU A 74 -10.83 4.33 -17.66
N GLU A 75 -9.86 3.76 -18.37
CA GLU A 75 -9.75 3.90 -19.83
C GLU A 75 -10.99 3.35 -20.54
N GLU A 76 -11.51 2.20 -20.10
CA GLU A 76 -12.76 1.61 -20.61
C GLU A 76 -13.97 2.53 -20.38
N LEU A 77 -14.13 3.07 -19.17
CA LEU A 77 -15.19 4.02 -18.85
C LEU A 77 -15.16 5.25 -19.75
N VAL A 78 -13.98 5.84 -19.93
CA VAL A 78 -13.81 7.02 -20.80
C VAL A 78 -14.15 6.68 -22.25
N ASN A 79 -13.71 5.53 -22.73
CA ASN A 79 -14.05 5.06 -24.08
C ASN A 79 -15.57 4.84 -24.23
N TYR A 80 -16.23 4.24 -23.25
CA TYR A 80 -17.67 4.03 -23.28
C TYR A 80 -18.44 5.36 -23.31
N LEU A 81 -18.08 6.31 -22.43
CA LEU A 81 -18.68 7.65 -22.40
C LEU A 81 -18.50 8.41 -23.72
N ARG A 82 -17.39 8.18 -24.44
CA ARG A 82 -17.11 8.84 -25.73
C ARG A 82 -18.10 8.46 -26.83
N PHE A 83 -18.65 7.25 -26.81
CA PHE A 83 -19.54 6.75 -27.87
C PHE A 83 -21.01 6.72 -27.46
N LEU A 84 -21.31 6.94 -26.19
CA LEU A 84 -22.67 6.99 -25.70
C LEU A 84 -23.45 8.19 -26.24
N PRO A 85 -24.76 8.05 -26.48
CA PRO A 85 -25.64 9.19 -26.64
C PRO A 85 -25.58 10.12 -25.43
N GLU A 86 -25.67 11.43 -25.67
CA GLU A 86 -25.52 12.48 -24.64
C GLU A 86 -26.41 12.24 -23.42
N ASP A 87 -27.68 11.88 -23.60
CA ASP A 87 -28.61 11.62 -22.49
C ASP A 87 -28.14 10.48 -21.58
N SER A 88 -27.57 9.43 -22.17
CA SER A 88 -27.03 8.29 -21.44
C SER A 88 -25.71 8.65 -20.75
N ALA A 89 -24.83 9.38 -21.43
CA ALA A 89 -23.58 9.88 -20.86
C ALA A 89 -23.84 10.81 -19.65
N GLN A 90 -24.84 11.69 -19.74
CA GLN A 90 -25.25 12.58 -18.65
C GLN A 90 -25.77 11.82 -17.42
N LYS A 91 -26.49 10.70 -17.62
CA LYS A 91 -26.92 9.83 -16.51
C LYS A 91 -25.71 9.21 -15.80
N ILE A 92 -24.75 8.67 -16.55
CA ILE A 92 -23.53 8.09 -15.97
C ILE A 92 -22.71 9.16 -15.25
N LEU A 93 -22.58 10.36 -15.82
CA LEU A 93 -21.88 11.48 -15.18
C LEU A 93 -22.53 11.91 -13.86
N ARG A 94 -23.87 11.90 -13.77
CA ARG A 94 -24.58 12.15 -12.50
C ARG A 94 -24.26 11.07 -11.46
N THR A 95 -24.22 9.80 -11.87
CA THR A 95 -23.80 8.70 -10.98
C THR A 95 -22.35 8.87 -10.51
N LEU A 96 -21.43 9.18 -11.42
CA LEU A 96 -20.02 9.43 -11.10
C LEU A 96 -19.83 10.58 -10.09
N ARG A 97 -20.65 11.63 -10.19
CA ARG A 97 -20.64 12.75 -9.24
C ARG A 97 -21.19 12.40 -7.85
N ALA A 98 -22.01 11.34 -7.76
CA ALA A 98 -22.65 10.91 -6.51
C ALA A 98 -21.91 9.78 -5.79
N THR A 99 -20.99 9.08 -6.48
CA THR A 99 -20.17 8.01 -5.89
C THR A 99 -18.83 8.53 -5.37
N SER A 100 -18.31 7.89 -4.32
CA SER A 100 -16.92 8.08 -3.86
C SER A 100 -15.93 7.13 -4.56
N ASP A 101 -16.45 6.09 -5.22
CA ASP A 101 -15.67 5.10 -5.96
C ASP A 101 -16.11 5.10 -7.44
N PRO A 102 -15.31 5.69 -8.34
CA PRO A 102 -15.59 5.69 -9.78
C PRO A 102 -15.55 4.30 -10.43
N LEU A 103 -14.80 3.35 -9.86
CA LEU A 103 -14.66 2.00 -10.44
C LEU A 103 -15.94 1.18 -10.28
N ALA A 104 -16.75 1.45 -9.26
CA ALA A 104 -18.06 0.82 -9.08
C ALA A 104 -19.02 1.10 -10.26
N VAL A 105 -18.83 2.20 -10.99
CA VAL A 105 -19.65 2.56 -12.15
C VAL A 105 -19.29 1.70 -13.37
N VAL A 106 -18.04 1.26 -13.48
CA VAL A 106 -17.56 0.41 -14.59
C VAL A 106 -18.19 -0.98 -14.55
N GLN A 107 -18.52 -1.49 -13.37
CA GLN A 107 -19.16 -2.81 -13.20
C GLN A 107 -20.59 -2.89 -13.76
N HIS A 108 -21.17 -1.75 -14.15
CA HIS A 108 -22.57 -1.63 -14.59
C HIS A 108 -22.69 -1.12 -16.04
N ILE A 109 -21.57 -1.11 -16.76
CA ILE A 109 -21.44 -0.72 -18.17
C ILE A 109 -21.25 -1.99 -19.01
#